data_AF-A0A7R9LJ81-F1
#
_entry.id   AF-A0A7R9LJ81-F1
#
_cell.length_a   1.000
_cell.length_b   1.000
_cell.length_c   1.000
_cell.angle_alpha   90.00
_cell.angle_beta   90.00
_cell.angle_gamma   90.00
#
_symmetry.space_group_name_H-M   'P 1'
#
loop_
_entity.id
_entity.type
_entity.pdbx_description
1 polymer ?
#
loop_
_entity_poly.entity_id
_entity_poly.type
_entity_poly.pdbx_seq_one_letter_code
_entity_poly.pdbx_strand_id
1 'polypeptide(L)'
;MRFKPPPLNQQSIGWRVEFRPMEIQMTDTQNAAFSVFVILLSRIVLKYKLNFIIPMSKIHQNITTALKRDAINRCKFWFRKDIFTQNTPQIHCFKKNRNRYESEEESYIEMSINEIMNGYGNEFPGLIPLIREYVKTEPEPNAIPNPEPKPKAIAKAIPDPEDSLSPKTSPDSEGDSDSEDD
;
A
#
# COMPACT_ATOMS: atom_id res chain seq x y z
N MET A 1 18.46 -17.99 1.00
CA MET A 1 17.15 -18.40 0.46
C MET A 1 17.33 -19.67 -0.34
N ARG A 2 16.33 -20.55 -0.41
CA ARG A 2 16.36 -21.72 -1.30
C ARG A 2 15.05 -21.84 -2.07
N PHE A 3 15.13 -21.89 -3.39
CA PHE A 3 13.99 -22.21 -4.24
C PHE A 3 13.81 -23.72 -4.28
N LYS A 4 12.58 -24.18 -4.05
CA LYS A 4 12.21 -25.60 -4.00
C LYS A 4 11.20 -25.87 -5.12
N PRO A 5 11.55 -26.73 -6.10
CA PRO A 5 10.61 -27.09 -7.16
C PRO A 5 9.42 -27.89 -6.59
N PRO A 6 8.30 -27.91 -7.32
CA PRO A 6 7.17 -28.78 -6.98
C PRO A 6 7.61 -30.25 -7.04
N PRO A 7 7.19 -31.10 -6.08
CA PRO A 7 7.45 -32.53 -6.13
C PRO A 7 6.64 -33.19 -7.25
N LEU A 8 7.25 -34.13 -7.97
CA LEU A 8 6.60 -34.82 -9.10
C LEU A 8 5.37 -35.63 -8.67
N ASN A 9 5.37 -36.12 -7.43
CA ASN A 9 4.37 -37.07 -6.93
C ASN A 9 3.17 -36.39 -6.25
N GLN A 10 3.15 -35.06 -6.10
CA GLN A 10 2.07 -34.34 -5.40
C GLN A 10 1.67 -33.09 -6.18
N GLN A 11 0.55 -33.16 -6.91
CA GLN A 11 0.08 -32.10 -7.80
C GLN A 11 -0.40 -30.84 -7.06
N SER A 12 -0.81 -30.94 -5.80
CA SER A 12 -1.30 -29.80 -5.01
C SER A 12 -0.21 -28.86 -4.51
N ILE A 13 1.07 -29.26 -4.58
CA ILE A 13 2.19 -28.52 -3.99
C ILE A 13 2.93 -27.74 -5.08
N GLY A 14 2.81 -26.41 -5.04
CA GLY A 14 3.52 -25.51 -5.97
C GLY A 14 4.99 -25.25 -5.64
N TRP A 15 5.57 -24.24 -6.31
CA TRP A 15 6.90 -23.70 -6.03
C TRP A 15 6.96 -23.12 -4.63
N ARG A 16 8.07 -23.38 -3.92
CA ARG A 16 8.25 -22.92 -2.53
C ARG A 16 9.58 -22.20 -2.38
N VAL A 17 9.60 -21.29 -1.42
CA VAL A 17 10.79 -20.53 -1.04
C VAL A 17 11.07 -20.78 0.44
N GLU A 18 12.31 -21.14 0.75
CA GLU A 18 12.78 -21.37 2.11
C GLU A 18 13.62 -20.17 2.59
N PHE A 19 13.18 -19.56 3.68
CA PHE A 19 13.92 -18.52 4.40
C PHE A 19 14.85 -19.17 5.42
N ARG A 20 16.16 -18.98 5.24
CA ARG A 20 17.24 -19.61 6.02
C ARG A 20 18.06 -18.67 6.94
N PRO A 21 18.04 -17.33 6.77
CA PRO A 21 18.85 -16.46 7.62
C PRO A 21 18.43 -16.32 9.10
N MET A 22 17.26 -16.81 9.52
CA MET A 22 16.82 -16.64 10.91
C MET A 22 17.64 -17.51 11.87
N GLU A 23 18.10 -16.92 12.98
CA GLU A 23 18.71 -17.64 14.10
C GLU A 23 17.66 -18.11 15.12
N ILE A 24 17.84 -19.31 15.67
CA ILE A 24 16.98 -19.87 16.70
C ILE A 24 17.13 -19.09 18.02
N GLN A 25 16.00 -18.76 18.64
CA GLN A 25 15.94 -18.07 19.92
C GLN A 25 15.67 -19.03 21.07
N MET A 26 16.00 -18.58 22.29
CA MET A 26 15.85 -19.39 23.51
C MET A 26 14.40 -19.74 23.84
N THR A 27 13.45 -18.89 23.45
CA THR A 27 12.02 -19.09 23.75
C THR A 27 11.23 -19.40 22.50
N ASP A 28 10.22 -20.25 22.64
CA ASP A 28 9.25 -20.60 21.61
C ASP A 28 8.46 -19.38 21.13
N THR A 29 8.12 -18.47 22.04
CA THR A 29 7.38 -17.24 21.74
C THR A 29 8.18 -16.32 20.83
N GLN A 30 9.49 -16.16 21.07
CA GLN A 30 10.36 -15.38 20.18
C GLN A 30 10.48 -16.05 18.80
N ASN A 31 10.67 -17.37 18.76
CA ASN A 31 10.72 -18.12 17.50
C ASN A 31 9.42 -18.02 16.70
N ALA A 32 8.27 -18.10 17.38
CA ALA A 32 6.96 -17.93 16.79
C ALA A 32 6.78 -16.51 16.24
N ALA A 33 7.17 -15.48 17.01
CA ALA A 33 7.09 -14.08 16.58
C ALA A 33 7.90 -13.84 15.30
N PHE A 34 9.13 -14.36 15.21
CA PHE A 34 9.95 -14.24 14.01
C PHE A 34 9.37 -15.00 12.81
N SER A 35 8.80 -16.18 13.04
CA SER A 35 8.15 -16.98 11.99
C SER A 35 6.92 -16.28 11.42
N VAL A 36 6.06 -15.75 12.30
CA VAL A 36 4.87 -14.97 11.91
C VAL A 36 5.28 -13.70 11.18
N PHE A 37 6.33 -13.02 11.64
CA PHE A 37 6.84 -11.82 10.97
C PHE A 37 7.27 -12.09 9.52
N VAL A 38 8.03 -13.16 9.27
CA VAL A 38 8.45 -13.52 7.89
C VAL A 38 7.24 -13.87 7.01
N ILE A 39 6.24 -14.55 7.56
CA ILE A 39 5.00 -14.87 6.83
C ILE A 39 4.25 -13.58 6.46
N LEU A 40 4.04 -12.68 7.41
CA LEU A 40 3.38 -11.39 7.17
C LEU A 40 4.17 -10.54 6.16
N LEU A 41 5.49 -10.51 6.27
CA LEU A 41 6.36 -9.83 5.33
C LEU A 41 6.17 -10.36 3.90
N SER A 42 6.10 -11.69 3.72
CA SER A 42 5.87 -12.29 2.41
C SER A 42 4.49 -11.94 1.83
N ARG A 43 3.45 -11.87 2.69
CA ARG A 43 2.09 -11.49 2.28
C ARG A 43 2.04 -10.04 1.82
N ILE A 44 2.68 -9.11 2.54
CA ILE A 44 2.68 -7.69 2.13
C ILE A 44 3.46 -7.45 0.84
N VAL A 45 4.56 -8.18 0.61
CA VAL A 45 5.34 -8.10 -0.64
C VAL A 45 4.44 -8.43 -1.82
N LEU A 46 3.66 -9.51 -1.71
CA LEU A 46 2.74 -9.95 -2.76
C LEU A 46 1.52 -9.05 -2.90
N LYS A 47 0.88 -8.68 -1.78
CA LYS A 47 -0.33 -7.83 -1.76
C LYS A 47 -0.09 -6.45 -2.36
N TYR A 48 0.99 -5.79 -1.94
CA TYR A 48 1.30 -4.42 -2.35
C TYR A 48 2.25 -4.33 -3.54
N LYS A 49 2.67 -5.48 -4.10
CA LYS A 49 3.61 -5.57 -5.21
C LYS A 49 4.87 -4.73 -4.95
N LEU A 50 5.44 -4.91 -3.76
CA LEU A 50 6.60 -4.15 -3.29
C LEU A 50 7.86 -4.62 -4.02
N ASN A 51 8.74 -3.68 -4.33
CA ASN A 51 10.03 -3.96 -4.93
C ASN A 51 11.14 -3.82 -3.88
N PHE A 52 11.79 -4.92 -3.55
CA PHE A 52 12.95 -4.95 -2.64
C PHE A 52 14.26 -5.32 -3.37
N ILE A 53 14.28 -5.23 -4.70
CA ILE A 53 15.46 -5.55 -5.48
C ILE A 53 16.57 -4.54 -5.17
N ILE A 54 17.73 -5.08 -4.80
CA ILE A 54 18.98 -4.35 -4.56
C ILE A 54 20.14 -5.08 -5.27
N PRO A 55 21.22 -4.38 -5.69
CA PRO A 55 22.36 -5.01 -6.36
C PRO A 55 23.06 -6.02 -5.46
N MET A 56 23.54 -7.12 -6.07
CA MET A 56 24.19 -8.20 -5.34
C MET A 56 25.45 -7.73 -4.57
N SER A 57 26.18 -6.75 -5.10
CA SER A 57 27.33 -6.15 -4.42
C SER A 57 26.95 -5.55 -3.06
N LYS A 58 25.83 -4.81 -2.99
CA LYS A 58 25.30 -4.23 -1.75
C LYS A 58 24.79 -5.31 -0.79
N ILE A 59 24.19 -6.39 -1.30
CA ILE A 59 23.79 -7.56 -0.49
C ILE A 59 25.00 -8.20 0.18
N HIS A 60 26.08 -8.43 -0.56
CA HIS A 60 27.30 -9.02 -0.01
C HIS A 60 27.94 -8.15 1.08
N GLN A 61 27.92 -6.82 0.88
CA GLN A 61 28.35 -5.87 1.91
C GLN A 61 27.47 -5.98 3.16
N ASN A 62 26.15 -6.04 3.01
CA ASN A 62 25.23 -6.23 4.14
C ASN A 62 25.51 -7.52 4.92
N ILE A 63 25.76 -8.63 4.24
CA ILE A 63 26.08 -9.91 4.90
C ILE A 63 27.37 -9.78 5.71
N THR A 64 28.41 -9.20 5.11
CA THR A 64 29.70 -8.98 5.80
C THR A 64 29.53 -8.08 7.02
N THR A 65 28.71 -7.03 6.91
CA THR A 65 28.41 -6.11 8.01
C THR A 65 27.57 -6.77 9.10
N ALA A 66 26.59 -7.62 8.74
CA ALA A 66 25.71 -8.30 9.69
C ALA A 66 26.47 -9.27 10.61
N LEU A 67 27.60 -9.82 10.14
CA LEU A 67 28.44 -10.74 10.92
C LEU A 67 29.33 -10.04 11.95
N LYS A 68 29.39 -8.70 11.95
CA LYS A 68 30.18 -7.95 12.94
C LYS A 68 29.51 -7.98 14.31
N ARG A 69 30.31 -7.95 15.38
CA ARG A 69 29.81 -7.85 16.76
C ARG A 69 28.99 -6.57 16.91
N ASP A 70 27.80 -6.71 17.50
CA ASP A 70 26.89 -5.60 17.80
C ASP A 70 26.44 -4.81 16.55
N ALA A 71 26.38 -5.49 15.38
CA ALA A 71 25.98 -4.87 14.11
C ALA A 71 24.57 -4.28 14.15
N ILE A 72 23.66 -4.84 14.94
CA ILE A 72 22.28 -4.36 15.08
C ILE A 72 22.20 -2.90 15.59
N ASN A 73 23.09 -2.53 16.52
CA ASN A 73 23.09 -1.21 17.15
C ASN A 73 24.08 -0.25 16.49
N ARG A 74 25.20 -0.77 15.98
CA ARG A 74 26.34 0.05 15.53
C ARG A 74 26.43 0.22 14.02
N CYS A 75 25.80 -0.66 13.24
CA CYS A 75 25.97 -0.68 11.80
C CYS A 75 24.69 -0.26 11.07
N LYS A 76 24.89 0.14 9.82
CA LYS A 76 23.83 0.40 8.86
C LYS A 76 23.93 -0.59 7.71
N PHE A 77 22.82 -0.74 7.00
CA PHE A 77 22.65 -1.72 5.94
C PHE A 77 22.07 -1.05 4.71
N TRP A 78 22.60 -1.38 3.54
CA TRP A 78 22.07 -0.94 2.26
C TRP A 78 20.65 -1.46 2.07
N PHE A 79 19.75 -0.55 1.78
CA PHE A 79 18.34 -0.84 1.61
C PHE A 79 17.74 0.11 0.57
N ARG A 80 16.64 -0.30 -0.05
CA ARG A 80 15.99 0.48 -1.10
C ARG A 80 15.12 1.59 -0.50
N LYS A 81 15.27 2.82 -0.98
CA LYS A 81 14.46 3.97 -0.55
C LYS A 81 12.99 3.80 -0.98
N ASP A 82 12.75 3.72 -2.28
CA ASP A 82 11.40 3.57 -2.85
C ASP A 82 11.09 2.09 -3.12
N ILE A 83 10.26 1.52 -2.26
CA ILE A 83 9.78 0.13 -2.37
C ILE A 83 8.45 0.03 -3.10
N PHE A 84 7.77 1.14 -3.37
CA PHE A 84 6.49 1.12 -4.05
C PHE A 84 6.73 1.07 -5.55
N THR A 85 5.84 0.39 -6.29
CA THR A 85 5.89 0.32 -7.77
C THR A 85 4.74 1.13 -8.36
N GLN A 86 4.66 1.26 -9.69
CA GLN A 86 3.50 1.91 -10.33
C GLN A 86 2.20 1.10 -10.09
N ASN A 87 2.34 -0.19 -9.77
CA ASN A 87 1.25 -1.13 -9.58
C ASN A 87 0.87 -1.34 -8.11
N THR A 88 1.51 -0.62 -7.18
CA THR A 88 1.11 -0.66 -5.78
C THR A 88 -0.27 0.01 -5.66
N PRO A 89 -1.26 -0.64 -5.01
CA PRO A 89 -2.53 0.00 -4.69
C PRO A 89 -2.26 1.32 -3.98
N GLN A 90 -3.03 2.36 -4.31
CA GLN A 90 -2.86 3.70 -3.75
C GLN A 90 -3.10 3.67 -2.23
N ILE A 91 -2.07 3.37 -1.44
CA ILE A 91 -2.12 3.55 0.01
C ILE A 91 -1.96 5.05 0.22
N HIS A 92 -3.08 5.72 0.51
CA HIS A 92 -3.20 7.17 0.55
C HIS A 92 -2.18 7.86 1.49
N CYS A 93 -1.58 7.12 2.45
CA CYS A 93 -0.62 7.66 3.40
C CYS A 93 0.86 7.56 3.01
N PHE A 94 1.24 6.90 1.90
CA PHE A 94 2.65 6.68 1.54
C PHE A 94 3.07 7.28 0.18
N LYS A 95 2.47 8.40 -0.22
CA LYS A 95 2.83 9.09 -1.47
C LYS A 95 4.21 9.74 -1.36
N LYS A 96 5.19 9.21 -2.09
CA LYS A 96 6.43 9.94 -2.42
C LYS A 96 6.29 10.55 -3.83
N ASN A 97 6.78 11.78 -3.99
CA ASN A 97 6.95 12.40 -5.30
C ASN A 97 8.07 11.63 -6.04
N ARG A 98 7.72 10.84 -7.05
CA ARG A 98 8.72 10.20 -7.91
C ARG A 98 9.38 11.26 -8.78
N ASN A 99 10.63 11.59 -8.50
CA ASN A 99 11.47 12.29 -9.46
C ASN A 99 11.87 11.29 -10.55
N ARG A 100 11.48 11.57 -11.79
CA ARG A 100 11.64 10.69 -12.96
C ARG A 100 13.11 10.51 -13.42
N TYR A 101 14.07 11.15 -12.74
CA TYR A 101 15.49 11.24 -13.13
C TYR A 101 16.46 10.79 -12.02
N GLU A 102 16.01 10.02 -11.02
CA GLU A 102 16.91 9.50 -9.99
C GLU A 102 17.76 8.35 -10.56
N SER A 103 19.08 8.43 -10.37
CA SER A 103 20.00 7.38 -10.81
C SER A 103 19.79 6.08 -10.01
N GLU A 104 20.18 4.93 -10.57
CA GLU A 104 20.06 3.64 -9.86
C GLU A 104 20.81 3.64 -8.52
N GLU A 105 21.92 4.38 -8.41
CA GLU A 105 22.71 4.46 -7.18
C GLU A 105 22.01 5.27 -6.08
N GLU A 106 21.30 6.33 -6.45
CA GLU A 106 20.51 7.15 -5.53
C GLU A 106 19.27 6.40 -4.99
N SER A 107 18.88 5.29 -5.61
CA SER A 107 17.72 4.49 -5.16
C SER A 107 17.97 3.67 -3.88
N TYR A 108 19.22 3.60 -3.40
CA TYR A 108 19.62 2.83 -2.23
C TYR A 108 20.29 3.70 -1.16
N ILE A 109 19.99 3.44 0.11
CA ILE A 109 20.60 4.12 1.26
C ILE A 109 21.01 3.16 2.35
N GLU A 110 21.95 3.58 3.18
CA GLU A 110 22.28 2.89 4.41
C GLU A 110 21.33 3.30 5.54
N MET A 111 20.59 2.32 6.07
CA MET A 111 19.69 2.49 7.21
C MET A 111 20.07 1.53 8.34
N SER A 112 19.92 1.98 9.58
CA SER A 112 19.97 1.11 10.76
C SER A 112 18.79 0.14 10.77
N ILE A 113 18.89 -0.93 11.55
CA ILE A 113 17.77 -1.88 11.71
C ILE A 113 16.52 -1.18 12.26
N ASN A 114 16.69 -0.22 13.18
CA ASN A 114 15.57 0.56 13.71
C ASN A 114 14.85 1.34 12.60
N GLU A 115 15.61 1.99 11.71
CA GLU A 115 15.06 2.76 10.58
C GLU A 115 14.38 1.85 9.54
N ILE A 116 14.94 0.66 9.27
CA ILE A 116 14.30 -0.33 8.39
C ILE A 116 13.00 -0.86 9.02
N MET A 117 12.97 -1.11 10.32
CA MET A 117 11.79 -1.68 10.96
C MET A 117 10.69 -0.65 11.18
N ASN A 118 11.05 0.55 11.67
CA ASN A 118 10.10 1.56 12.12
C ASN A 118 9.90 2.73 11.14
N GLY A 119 10.77 2.86 10.14
CA GLY A 119 10.73 3.92 9.13
C GLY A 119 11.91 4.89 9.26
N TYR A 120 12.16 5.61 8.17
CA TYR A 120 13.23 6.60 8.06
C TYR A 120 12.65 7.89 7.49
N GLY A 121 12.32 8.84 8.37
CA GLY A 121 11.72 10.13 8.00
C GLY A 121 10.56 9.98 7.00
N ASN A 122 10.57 10.83 5.96
CA ASN A 122 9.65 10.73 4.82
C ASN A 122 10.21 9.84 3.69
N GLU A 123 11.35 9.19 3.95
CA GLU A 123 12.13 8.49 2.93
C GLU A 123 11.70 7.04 2.77
N PHE A 124 11.41 6.37 3.89
CA PHE A 124 11.03 4.98 3.94
C PHE A 124 9.96 4.74 5.03
N PRO A 125 8.83 4.08 4.72
CA PRO A 125 7.73 3.93 5.67
C PRO A 125 8.01 2.97 6.83
N GLY A 126 8.97 2.05 6.69
CA GLY A 126 9.23 1.01 7.68
C GLY A 126 8.44 -0.28 7.45
N LEU A 127 9.03 -1.43 7.79
CA LEU A 127 8.38 -2.74 7.63
C LEU A 127 7.23 -2.96 8.62
N ILE A 128 7.37 -2.53 9.88
CA ILE A 128 6.33 -2.70 10.91
C ILE A 128 5.07 -1.89 10.57
N PRO A 129 5.17 -0.59 10.20
CA PRO A 129 4.00 0.17 9.75
C PRO A 129 3.26 -0.47 8.58
N LEU A 130 3.98 -1.01 7.58
CA LEU A 130 3.36 -1.70 6.44
C LEU A 130 2.62 -2.97 6.85
N ILE A 131 3.20 -3.77 7.75
CA ILE A 131 2.56 -4.98 8.27
C ILE A 131 1.32 -4.61 9.09
N ARG A 132 1.40 -3.58 9.93
CA ARG A 132 0.25 -3.11 10.73
C ARG A 132 -0.90 -2.67 9.82
N GLU A 133 -0.60 -1.97 8.74
CA GLU A 133 -1.61 -1.57 7.78
C GLU A 133 -2.24 -2.77 7.09
N TYR A 134 -1.42 -3.74 6.65
CA TYR A 134 -1.92 -4.99 6.08
C TYR A 134 -2.88 -5.71 7.03
N VAL A 135 -2.48 -5.92 8.29
CA VAL A 135 -3.33 -6.60 9.28
C VAL A 135 -4.66 -5.89 9.51
N LYS A 136 -4.69 -4.54 9.51
CA LYS A 136 -5.94 -3.78 9.65
C LYS A 136 -6.87 -3.93 8.46
N THR A 137 -6.31 -4.03 7.26
CA THR A 137 -7.08 -4.09 6.01
C THR A 137 -7.57 -5.49 5.65
N GLU A 138 -7.01 -6.53 6.26
CA GLU A 138 -7.42 -7.90 5.99
C GLU A 138 -8.65 -8.25 6.84
N PRO A 139 -9.75 -8.72 6.22
CA PRO A 139 -10.91 -9.17 6.97
C PRO A 139 -10.54 -10.44 7.76
N GLU A 140 -10.87 -10.46 9.05
CA GLU A 140 -10.81 -11.67 9.87
C GLU A 140 -11.57 -12.79 9.14
N PRO A 141 -11.00 -14.01 8.99
CA PRO A 141 -11.61 -15.09 8.21
C PRO A 141 -12.98 -15.55 8.74
N ASN A 142 -13.41 -15.07 9.91
CA ASN A 142 -14.69 -15.38 10.55
C ASN A 142 -15.51 -14.13 10.98
N ALA A 143 -15.17 -12.93 10.49
CA ALA A 143 -16.00 -11.77 10.78
C ALA A 143 -17.33 -11.86 10.00
N ILE A 144 -18.44 -11.96 10.73
CA ILE A 144 -19.80 -11.80 10.20
C ILE A 144 -19.83 -10.47 9.42
N PRO A 145 -20.30 -10.43 8.16
CA PRO A 145 -20.41 -9.19 7.41
C PRO A 145 -21.15 -8.14 8.25
N ASN A 146 -20.51 -6.99 8.46
CA ASN A 146 -21.12 -5.86 9.15
C ASN A 146 -22.46 -5.55 8.44
N PRO A 147 -23.62 -5.50 9.14
CA PRO A 147 -24.89 -5.23 8.49
C PRO A 147 -24.80 -3.92 7.70
N GLU A 148 -25.18 -3.99 6.43
CA GLU A 148 -25.16 -2.84 5.52
C GLU A 148 -25.79 -1.62 6.19
N PRO A 149 -25.20 -0.41 6.03
CA PRO A 149 -25.81 0.79 6.57
C PRO A 149 -27.16 0.99 5.89
N LYS A 150 -28.25 0.87 6.68
CA LYS A 150 -29.62 1.07 6.21
C LYS A 150 -29.70 2.42 5.46
N PRO A 151 -30.30 2.46 4.27
CA PRO A 151 -30.43 3.71 3.52
C PRO A 151 -31.16 4.74 4.39
N LYS A 152 -30.53 5.90 4.59
CA LYS A 152 -31.14 7.03 5.29
C LYS A 152 -32.41 7.40 4.56
N ALA A 153 -33.55 7.34 5.26
CA ALA A 153 -34.82 7.78 4.73
C ALA A 153 -34.69 9.22 4.23
N ILE A 154 -34.96 9.42 2.94
CA ILE A 154 -35.05 10.74 2.33
C ILE A 154 -36.33 11.37 2.87
N ALA A 155 -36.20 12.28 3.84
CA ALA A 155 -37.31 13.12 4.27
C ALA A 155 -37.70 14.02 3.09
N LYS A 156 -38.82 13.67 2.44
CA LYS A 156 -39.40 14.46 1.37
C LYS A 156 -40.03 15.70 2.02
N ALA A 157 -39.35 16.84 1.92
CA ALA A 157 -39.91 18.13 2.34
C ALA A 157 -41.12 18.46 1.47
N ILE A 158 -42.27 18.64 2.10
CA ILE A 158 -43.48 19.21 1.51
C ILE A 158 -43.23 20.73 1.42
N PRO A 159 -43.33 21.37 0.24
CA PRO A 159 -43.28 22.82 0.18
C PRO A 159 -44.65 23.41 0.54
N ASP A 160 -44.66 24.34 1.48
CA ASP A 160 -45.83 25.12 1.87
C ASP A 160 -46.34 26.00 0.71
N PRO A 161 -47.64 26.27 0.62
CA PRO A 161 -48.23 27.09 -0.43
C PRO A 161 -48.17 28.59 -0.04
N GLU A 162 -48.22 29.42 -1.08
CA GLU A 162 -48.34 30.88 -1.06
C GLU A 162 -47.04 31.68 -1.02
N ASP A 163 -46.60 32.14 -2.21
CA ASP A 163 -46.52 33.59 -2.44
C ASP A 163 -46.49 33.92 -3.94
N SER A 164 -47.00 35.11 -4.27
CA SER A 164 -46.97 35.83 -5.56
C SER A 164 -48.05 35.54 -6.63
N LEU A 165 -49.28 35.99 -6.34
CA LEU A 165 -50.10 36.65 -7.37
C LEU A 165 -49.56 38.08 -7.59
N SER A 166 -49.16 38.40 -8.82
CA SER A 166 -49.27 39.76 -9.38
C SER A 166 -49.28 39.71 -10.92
N PRO A 167 -50.12 40.51 -11.61
CA PRO A 167 -50.48 40.28 -13.01
C PRO A 167 -49.55 41.00 -13.98
N LYS A 168 -49.14 40.31 -15.06
CA LYS A 168 -48.46 40.94 -16.20
C LYS A 168 -49.49 41.60 -17.11
N THR A 169 -49.39 42.92 -17.22
CA THR A 169 -50.00 43.75 -18.26
C THR A 169 -49.31 43.53 -19.60
N SER A 170 -50.09 43.22 -20.64
CA SER A 170 -49.70 43.40 -22.04
C SER A 170 -49.60 44.90 -22.37
N PRO A 171 -48.84 45.26 -23.40
CA PRO A 171 -49.54 45.78 -24.57
C PRO A 171 -48.98 45.29 -25.91
N ASP A 172 -49.89 45.27 -26.88
CA ASP A 172 -49.71 45.05 -28.30
C ASP A 172 -48.79 46.10 -28.96
N SER A 173 -48.06 45.70 -30.00
CA SER A 173 -47.90 46.51 -31.20
C SER A 173 -47.41 45.68 -32.39
N GLU A 174 -48.16 45.85 -33.47
CA GLU A 174 -48.07 45.35 -34.83
C GLU A 174 -46.71 45.57 -35.54
N GLY A 175 -46.48 44.80 -36.61
CA GLY A 175 -45.36 45.00 -37.53
C GLY A 175 -45.34 43.97 -38.65
N ASP A 176 -46.22 44.18 -39.63
CA ASP A 176 -46.31 43.53 -40.94
C ASP A 176 -45.07 43.84 -41.82
N SER A 177 -44.58 42.87 -42.60
CA SER A 177 -44.02 43.11 -43.95
C SER A 177 -43.65 41.81 -44.68
N ASP A 178 -44.15 41.73 -45.90
CA ASP A 178 -44.11 40.70 -46.95
C ASP A 178 -42.74 40.33 -47.57
N SER A 179 -42.82 39.30 -48.43
CA SER A 179 -42.09 39.03 -49.71
C SER A 179 -40.76 38.25 -49.67
N GLU A 180 -40.73 37.04 -50.27
CA GLU A 180 -40.12 36.67 -51.58
C GLU A 180 -38.62 36.28 -51.39
N ASP A 181 -38.00 35.24 -51.97
CA ASP A 181 -38.16 34.43 -53.18
C ASP A 181 -37.32 33.12 -53.05
N ASP A 182 -37.50 32.22 -54.03
CA ASP A 182 -36.75 30.99 -54.42
C ASP A 182 -37.12 29.61 -53.82
#